data_AF-A0A285JZD9-F1
#
_entry.id   AF-A0A285JZD9-F1
#
_cell.length_a   1.000
_cell.length_b   1.000
_cell.length_c   1.000
_cell.angle_alpha   90.00
_cell.angle_beta   90.00
_cell.angle_gamma   90.00
#
_symmetry.space_group_name_H-M   'P 1'
#
loop_
_entity.id
_entity.type
_entity.pdbx_description
1 polymer ?
#
loop_
_entity_poly.entity_id
_entity_poly.type
_entity_poly.pdbx_seq_one_letter_code
_entity_poly.pdbx_strand_id
1 'polypeptide(L)'
;MPAATPRERIGWLLRVNRRLARDDRWHTGKAFAAAFRPAGDRPLAESQITRWENGTTGAPRAAIRRYEDLLGLAPHSLTTLKDALDRATGTPAAGSPSTAGARSSSRASSGLPAGAWSGSTSGVLPGPASGPSSDPSSGPSSGPSSGPSFGPSFGPEGDPRRLHALLEVATGAGAITGPEWDELTDLVRARPGLVLHPPRLWQELSQRLLTELAVAEDSAWLQRQESMSRLLGHPDAGAHAVDACIRLAEDTGNPVVVEPLSLLDTTAHPDANSHIRRTIAAAGDDRALYGALLAAVRKIKVRHFSPGELGDIGRSVAGLLGDPGLSATLRPLALQVGRALTSEAAASGLALPAEAAAIGRILTAQAAASGRASQAAAGRALTGEADALGLALPAEAGRAPAGWPPSAAETKARLIAARACSQAAVDRPAEVTLAELVGESLDSDNPDQRLLSAMFVAATPLREPVAAAILDRVVADLRGRRDTDLDAALRTLTNLGSEVHRPLIAQILTEREFGDRARYAAAWATPHCAGAFPEPAWSRILAIQLAAWQRCPDGLGREILHGITYGIGTDSHRTLLHRVREDARMPQEARTTASWLLTTPAVIHAGG
;
A
#
# COMPACT_ATOMS: atom_id res chain seq x y z
N MET A 1 -14.53 -17.21 -5.05
CA MET A 1 -14.76 -17.21 -3.59
C MET A 1 -14.88 -15.77 -3.12
N PRO A 2 -15.57 -15.46 -2.01
CA PRO A 2 -15.48 -14.11 -1.43
C PRO A 2 -14.03 -13.84 -1.03
N ALA A 3 -13.52 -12.64 -1.34
CA ALA A 3 -12.15 -12.26 -0.97
C ALA A 3 -11.98 -12.27 0.54
N ALA A 4 -10.81 -12.72 1.03
CA ALA A 4 -10.48 -12.72 2.43
C ALA A 4 -10.64 -11.32 3.05
N THR A 5 -11.44 -11.26 4.11
CA THR A 5 -11.65 -10.05 4.90
C THR A 5 -10.34 -9.59 5.56
N PRO A 6 -10.24 -8.32 5.97
CA PRO A 6 -9.03 -7.83 6.63
C PRO A 6 -8.62 -8.66 7.86
N ARG A 7 -9.61 -9.13 8.63
CA ARG A 7 -9.38 -9.99 9.79
C ARG A 7 -8.83 -11.37 9.41
N GLU A 8 -9.33 -11.97 8.33
CA GLU A 8 -8.83 -13.26 7.82
C GLU A 8 -7.40 -13.13 7.30
N ARG A 9 -7.03 -12.02 6.66
CA ARG A 9 -5.63 -11.77 6.22
C ARG A 9 -4.67 -11.67 7.39
N ILE A 10 -5.03 -10.93 8.44
CA ILE A 10 -4.21 -10.85 9.67
C ILE A 10 -4.15 -12.21 10.36
N GLY A 11 -5.26 -12.94 10.45
CA GLY A 11 -5.27 -14.30 11.00
C GLY A 11 -4.34 -15.24 10.25
N TRP A 12 -4.40 -15.22 8.91
CA TRP A 12 -3.49 -15.96 8.04
C TRP A 12 -2.02 -15.58 8.30
N LEU A 13 -1.71 -14.28 8.35
CA LEU A 13 -0.36 -13.76 8.57
C LEU A 13 0.24 -14.29 9.89
N LEU A 14 -0.53 -14.22 10.99
CA LEU A 14 -0.12 -14.72 12.31
C LEU A 14 0.07 -16.24 12.31
N ARG A 15 -0.87 -16.98 11.70
CA ARG A 15 -0.86 -18.43 11.63
C ARG A 15 0.34 -18.97 10.85
N VAL A 16 0.63 -18.39 9.68
CA VAL A 16 1.74 -18.81 8.81
C VAL A 16 3.07 -18.56 9.52
N ASN A 17 3.28 -17.36 10.08
CA ASN A 17 4.52 -17.05 10.81
C ASN A 17 4.75 -17.97 12.01
N ARG A 18 3.69 -18.31 12.76
CA ARG A 18 3.81 -19.22 13.90
C ARG A 18 4.08 -20.66 13.49
N ARG A 19 3.38 -21.18 12.47
CA ARG A 19 3.52 -22.58 12.01
C ARG A 19 4.84 -22.83 11.27
N LEU A 20 5.41 -21.80 10.66
CA LEU A 20 6.69 -21.87 9.94
C LEU A 20 7.81 -21.15 10.72
N ALA A 21 7.60 -20.96 12.01
CA ALA A 21 8.62 -20.39 12.89
C ALA A 21 9.86 -21.28 12.88
N ARG A 22 11.04 -20.66 12.96
CA ARG A 22 12.33 -21.38 13.05
C ARG A 22 12.43 -22.32 14.26
N ASP A 23 11.65 -22.05 15.30
CA ASP A 23 11.62 -22.80 16.54
C ASP A 23 10.30 -23.60 16.62
N ASP A 24 10.42 -24.92 16.46
CA ASP A 24 9.29 -25.86 16.37
C ASP A 24 8.37 -25.83 17.59
N ARG A 25 8.85 -25.35 18.75
CA ARG A 25 8.00 -25.22 19.95
C ARG A 25 6.81 -24.29 19.72
N TRP A 26 6.92 -23.35 18.78
CA TRP A 26 5.85 -22.40 18.45
C TRP A 26 4.78 -22.97 17.51
N HIS A 27 5.04 -24.11 16.87
CA HIS A 27 4.10 -24.70 15.90
C HIS A 27 2.79 -25.15 16.54
N THR A 28 2.77 -25.41 17.86
CA THR A 28 1.54 -25.74 18.59
C THR A 28 0.89 -24.51 19.22
N GLY A 29 -0.43 -24.39 19.10
CA GLY A 29 -1.20 -23.29 19.70
C GLY A 29 -1.07 -23.28 21.22
N LYS A 30 -1.11 -24.45 21.85
CA LYS A 30 -0.94 -24.64 23.30
C LYS A 30 0.38 -24.09 23.84
N ALA A 31 1.52 -24.45 23.25
CA ALA A 31 2.83 -23.99 23.74
C ALA A 31 3.00 -22.49 23.51
N PHE A 32 2.53 -21.99 22.36
CA PHE A 32 2.57 -20.57 22.04
C PHE A 32 1.72 -19.75 23.03
N ALA A 33 0.48 -20.18 23.30
CA ALA A 33 -0.42 -19.53 24.24
C ALA A 33 0.14 -19.54 25.69
N ALA A 34 0.85 -20.61 26.08
CA ALA A 34 1.54 -20.70 27.37
C ALA A 34 2.65 -19.65 27.55
N ALA A 35 3.39 -19.35 26.46
CA ALA A 35 4.44 -18.33 26.44
C ALA A 35 3.90 -16.90 26.24
N PHE A 36 2.65 -16.79 25.79
CA PHE A 36 1.95 -15.53 25.60
C PHE A 36 1.46 -14.97 26.94
N ARG A 37 2.33 -14.21 27.63
CA ARG A 37 2.06 -13.58 28.93
C ARG A 37 1.81 -12.07 28.79
N PRO A 38 0.54 -11.63 28.67
CA PRO A 38 0.21 -10.23 28.50
C PRO A 38 0.28 -9.46 29.83
N ALA A 39 1.35 -8.69 30.10
CA ALA A 39 1.52 -7.70 31.20
C ALA A 39 1.11 -8.10 32.64
N GLY A 40 0.64 -9.33 32.86
CA GLY A 40 0.22 -9.94 34.10
C GLY A 40 0.32 -11.45 33.88
N ASP A 41 1.01 -12.13 34.78
CA ASP A 41 1.62 -13.46 34.61
C ASP A 41 0.73 -14.64 34.16
N ARG A 42 -0.55 -14.41 33.87
CA ARG A 42 -1.46 -15.46 33.39
C ARG A 42 -1.24 -15.74 31.90
N PRO A 43 -0.99 -17.02 31.54
CA PRO A 43 -0.94 -17.41 30.13
C PRO A 43 -2.26 -17.16 29.42
N LEU A 44 -2.19 -16.89 28.12
CA LEU A 44 -3.36 -16.78 27.28
C LEU A 44 -3.99 -18.16 27.04
N ALA A 45 -5.31 -18.22 26.86
CA ALA A 45 -5.98 -19.45 26.44
C ALA A 45 -5.69 -19.76 24.96
N GLU A 46 -5.42 -21.02 24.63
CA GLU A 46 -5.18 -21.47 23.24
C GLU A 46 -6.34 -21.09 22.29
N SER A 47 -7.59 -21.16 22.76
CA SER A 47 -8.76 -20.77 21.98
C SER A 47 -8.77 -19.29 21.58
N GLN A 48 -8.04 -18.42 22.29
CA GLN A 48 -7.86 -17.02 21.88
C GLN A 48 -6.91 -16.91 20.69
N ILE A 49 -5.78 -17.64 20.72
CA ILE A 49 -4.83 -17.75 19.60
C ILE A 49 -5.55 -18.26 18.35
N THR A 50 -6.31 -19.35 18.47
CA THR A 50 -7.09 -19.91 17.35
C THR A 50 -8.10 -18.91 16.78
N ARG A 51 -8.79 -18.13 17.61
CA ARG A 51 -9.77 -17.13 17.15
C ARG A 51 -9.11 -15.96 16.41
N TRP A 52 -7.90 -15.56 16.80
CA TRP A 52 -7.12 -14.56 16.06
C TRP A 52 -6.63 -15.12 14.73
N GLU A 53 -6.05 -16.32 14.74
CA GLU A 53 -5.48 -16.98 13.55
C GLU A 53 -6.50 -17.38 12.49
N ASN A 54 -7.75 -17.63 12.89
CA ASN A 54 -8.85 -17.88 11.96
C ASN A 54 -9.59 -16.60 11.55
N GLY A 55 -9.16 -15.42 12.01
CA GLY A 55 -9.84 -14.15 11.73
C GLY A 55 -11.22 -13.99 12.37
N THR A 56 -11.64 -14.92 13.23
CA THR A 56 -12.93 -14.89 13.92
C THR A 56 -13.05 -13.64 14.80
N THR A 57 -11.95 -13.27 15.46
CA THR A 57 -11.82 -12.01 16.21
C THR A 57 -10.58 -11.26 15.77
N GLY A 58 -10.62 -9.92 15.75
CA GLY A 58 -9.44 -9.12 15.43
C GLY A 58 -8.34 -9.26 16.49
N ALA A 59 -7.10 -9.45 16.04
CA ALA A 59 -5.94 -9.42 16.93
C ALA A 59 -5.58 -7.96 17.30
N PRO A 60 -5.50 -7.61 18.59
CA PRO A 60 -5.10 -6.26 18.98
C PRO A 60 -3.60 -6.02 18.66
N ARG A 61 -3.23 -4.75 18.47
CA ARG A 61 -1.85 -4.33 18.14
C ARG A 61 -0.81 -4.90 19.11
N ALA A 62 -1.09 -4.85 20.42
CA ALA A 62 -0.21 -5.41 21.45
C ALA A 62 -0.03 -6.94 21.33
N ALA A 63 -1.06 -7.66 20.88
CA ALA A 63 -0.95 -9.09 20.66
C ALA A 63 -0.03 -9.40 19.47
N ILE A 64 -0.12 -8.62 18.39
CA ILE A 64 0.72 -8.79 17.20
C ILE A 64 2.19 -8.50 17.52
N ARG A 65 2.48 -7.44 18.29
CA ARG A 65 3.83 -7.19 18.80
C ARG A 65 4.37 -8.37 19.60
N ARG A 66 3.53 -8.99 20.43
CA ARG A 66 3.93 -10.19 21.17
C ARG A 66 4.20 -11.39 20.27
N TYR A 67 3.53 -11.51 19.12
CA TYR A 67 3.90 -12.50 18.09
C TYR A 67 5.29 -12.21 17.53
N GLU A 68 5.59 -10.96 17.18
CA GLU A 68 6.91 -10.54 16.68
C GLU A 68 8.00 -10.91 17.70
N ASP A 69 7.80 -10.59 18.98
CA ASP A 69 8.74 -10.92 20.06
C ASP A 69 8.97 -12.43 20.21
N LEU A 70 7.89 -13.22 20.31
CA LEU A 70 7.98 -14.66 20.56
C LEU A 70 8.61 -15.41 19.38
N LEU A 71 8.33 -14.95 18.16
CA LEU A 71 8.82 -15.57 16.94
C LEU A 71 10.19 -15.02 16.50
N GLY A 72 10.71 -13.99 17.18
CA GLY A 72 11.97 -13.34 16.82
C GLY A 72 11.93 -12.65 15.46
N LEU A 73 10.77 -12.07 15.10
CA LEU A 73 10.59 -11.32 13.86
C LEU A 73 11.16 -9.90 14.01
N ALA A 74 11.42 -9.24 12.88
CA ALA A 74 11.80 -7.85 12.87
C ALA A 74 10.72 -7.01 13.60
N PRO A 75 11.11 -6.10 14.51
CA PRO A 75 10.15 -5.30 15.26
C PRO A 75 9.19 -4.56 14.32
N HIS A 76 7.90 -4.55 14.66
CA HIS A 76 6.85 -3.86 13.92
C HIS A 76 6.60 -4.36 12.48
N SER A 77 7.19 -5.47 12.05
CA SER A 77 7.00 -6.01 10.70
C SER A 77 5.55 -6.45 10.40
N LEU A 78 4.87 -7.07 11.36
CA LEU A 78 3.46 -7.49 11.22
C LEU A 78 2.50 -6.39 11.65
N THR A 79 2.89 -5.63 12.68
CA THR A 79 2.11 -4.55 13.26
C THR A 79 1.88 -3.43 12.25
N THR A 80 2.90 -3.07 11.48
CA THR A 80 2.79 -2.04 10.43
C THR A 80 1.88 -2.50 9.29
N LEU A 81 1.94 -3.78 8.90
CA LEU A 81 1.03 -4.34 7.90
C LEU A 81 -0.43 -4.30 8.33
N LYS A 82 -0.70 -4.56 9.62
CA LYS A 82 -2.05 -4.39 10.16
C LYS A 82 -2.51 -2.94 10.04
N ASP A 83 -1.68 -1.98 10.44
CA ASP A 83 -2.02 -0.57 10.36
C ASP A 83 -2.29 -0.13 8.91
N ALA A 84 -1.43 -0.56 7.97
CA ALA A 84 -1.59 -0.31 6.54
C ALA A 84 -2.88 -0.91 5.98
N LEU A 85 -3.23 -2.14 6.40
CA LEU A 85 -4.46 -2.81 5.99
C LEU A 85 -5.72 -2.14 6.56
N ASP A 86 -5.72 -1.81 7.86
CA ASP A 86 -6.84 -1.10 8.49
C ASP A 86 -7.07 0.25 7.82
N ARG A 87 -5.98 0.97 7.55
CA ARG A 87 -5.96 2.20 6.77
C ARG A 87 -6.59 1.91 5.40
N ALA A 88 -6.06 0.96 4.63
CA ALA A 88 -6.48 0.63 3.26
C ALA A 88 -7.97 0.29 3.14
N THR A 89 -8.54 -0.38 4.13
CA THR A 89 -9.97 -0.76 4.12
C THR A 89 -10.87 0.29 4.75
N GLY A 90 -10.34 1.43 5.21
CA GLY A 90 -11.09 2.46 5.90
C GLY A 90 -11.68 1.98 7.21
N THR A 91 -11.12 0.93 7.82
CA THR A 91 -11.52 0.47 9.14
C THR A 91 -11.01 1.51 10.13
N PRO A 92 -11.87 2.32 10.77
CA PRO A 92 -11.38 3.30 11.73
C PRO A 92 -10.61 2.58 12.83
N ALA A 93 -9.40 3.06 13.14
CA ALA A 93 -8.66 2.60 14.30
C ALA A 93 -9.58 2.73 15.52
N ALA A 94 -9.81 1.63 16.24
CA ALA A 94 -10.63 1.62 17.43
C ALA A 94 -10.06 2.63 18.45
N GLY A 95 -10.62 3.83 18.50
CA GLY A 95 -10.16 4.91 19.38
C GLY A 95 -10.13 6.33 18.78
N SER A 96 -10.31 6.55 17.47
CA SER A 96 -10.33 7.92 16.93
C SER A 96 -11.65 8.64 17.29
N PRO A 97 -11.60 9.80 17.99
CA PRO A 97 -12.78 10.61 18.21
C PRO A 97 -13.26 11.19 16.87
N SER A 98 -14.54 11.00 16.56
CA SER A 98 -15.20 11.59 15.39
C SER A 98 -15.00 13.10 15.41
N THR A 99 -14.36 13.65 14.38
CA THR A 99 -14.16 15.10 14.13
C THR A 99 -15.44 15.80 13.68
N ALA A 100 -16.60 15.40 14.20
CA ALA A 100 -17.84 16.14 14.03
C ALA A 100 -17.86 17.33 15.01
N GLY A 101 -17.28 18.46 14.59
CA GLY A 101 -17.63 19.78 15.16
C GLY A 101 -16.51 20.56 15.85
N ALA A 102 -15.36 20.78 15.20
CA ALA A 102 -14.49 21.89 15.57
C ALA A 102 -15.06 23.19 14.96
N ARG A 103 -15.80 23.97 15.77
CA ARG A 103 -16.25 25.31 15.39
C ARG A 103 -15.03 26.24 15.33
N SER A 104 -14.82 26.88 14.19
CA SER A 104 -13.86 27.97 14.04
C SER A 104 -14.28 29.16 14.91
N SER A 105 -13.52 29.44 15.96
CA SER A 105 -13.58 30.71 16.68
C SER A 105 -12.61 31.70 16.02
N SER A 106 -13.02 32.30 14.89
CA SER A 106 -12.38 33.52 14.42
C SER A 106 -12.92 34.70 15.22
N ARG A 107 -12.06 35.28 16.07
CA ARG A 107 -12.33 36.54 16.76
C ARG A 107 -11.66 37.64 15.96
N ALA A 108 -12.43 38.33 15.12
CA ALA A 108 -12.04 39.60 14.52
C ALA A 108 -13.11 40.65 14.84
N SER A 109 -12.64 41.72 15.47
CA SER A 109 -13.41 42.88 15.90
C SER A 109 -13.96 43.70 14.71
N SER A 110 -14.99 44.49 15.03
CA SER A 110 -15.47 45.74 14.40
C SER A 110 -16.67 45.66 13.43
N GLY A 111 -17.72 46.44 13.77
CA GLY A 111 -18.60 47.11 12.82
C GLY A 111 -20.04 46.59 12.66
N LEU A 112 -20.96 47.03 13.52
CA LEU A 112 -22.40 47.24 13.18
C LEU A 112 -22.58 48.71 12.68
N PRO A 113 -23.72 49.16 12.09
CA PRO A 113 -25.05 48.50 11.97
C PRO A 113 -25.81 48.64 10.61
N ALA A 114 -26.95 47.93 10.50
CA ALA A 114 -28.31 48.42 10.13
C ALA A 114 -29.08 47.68 8.99
N GLY A 115 -30.34 47.31 9.30
CA GLY A 115 -31.45 46.97 8.37
C GLY A 115 -31.94 45.52 8.42
N ALA A 116 -32.88 45.14 9.31
CA ALA A 116 -34.33 44.94 9.05
C ALA A 116 -34.64 44.06 7.81
N TRP A 117 -35.36 42.93 7.90
CA TRP A 117 -36.83 42.85 7.95
C TRP A 117 -37.35 41.49 8.49
N SER A 118 -38.61 41.54 8.92
CA SER A 118 -39.44 40.59 9.70
C SER A 118 -39.93 39.34 8.96
N GLY A 119 -40.44 38.33 9.71
CA GLY A 119 -41.36 37.31 9.16
C GLY A 119 -41.55 36.01 9.96
N SER A 120 -42.35 36.04 11.03
CA SER A 120 -42.83 34.89 11.80
C SER A 120 -43.88 34.03 11.06
N THR A 121 -44.05 32.75 11.41
CA THR A 121 -45.36 32.17 11.83
C THR A 121 -45.24 30.73 12.36
N SER A 122 -46.09 30.47 13.34
CA SER A 122 -46.20 29.30 14.23
C SER A 122 -47.02 28.13 13.64
N GLY A 123 -46.91 26.95 14.28
CA GLY A 123 -47.88 25.86 14.21
C GLY A 123 -47.72 24.87 15.36
N VAL A 124 -48.80 24.62 16.11
CA VAL A 124 -48.86 24.00 17.45
C VAL A 124 -49.97 22.92 17.47
N LEU A 125 -49.62 21.69 17.95
CA LEU A 125 -50.42 20.63 18.64
C LEU A 125 -51.57 19.87 17.91
N PRO A 126 -52.21 18.79 18.46
CA PRO A 126 -51.92 17.85 19.59
C PRO A 126 -52.16 16.31 19.29
N GLY A 127 -51.92 15.41 20.27
CA GLY A 127 -52.26 13.94 20.29
C GLY A 127 -53.76 13.64 20.63
N PRO A 128 -54.18 12.56 21.37
CA PRO A 128 -53.56 11.29 21.83
C PRO A 128 -54.52 10.03 21.82
N ALA A 129 -54.19 8.98 22.61
CA ALA A 129 -55.03 7.89 23.21
C ALA A 129 -55.31 6.59 22.38
N SER A 130 -55.50 5.35 22.88
CA SER A 130 -55.34 4.60 24.16
C SER A 130 -55.81 3.14 23.94
N GLY A 131 -55.27 2.13 24.65
CA GLY A 131 -56.02 0.92 25.11
C GLY A 131 -55.78 -0.47 24.44
N PRO A 132 -56.25 -1.61 25.04
CA PRO A 132 -55.41 -2.54 25.84
C PRO A 132 -55.60 -4.09 25.63
N SER A 133 -54.78 -4.88 26.39
CA SER A 133 -54.86 -6.29 26.89
C SER A 133 -54.81 -7.47 25.88
N SER A 134 -54.28 -8.70 26.14
CA SER A 134 -53.99 -9.48 27.38
C SER A 134 -53.08 -10.71 27.07
N ASP A 135 -52.17 -11.09 28.00
CA ASP A 135 -51.79 -12.43 28.55
C ASP A 135 -51.51 -13.70 27.66
N PRO A 136 -50.95 -14.82 28.19
CA PRO A 136 -49.51 -15.03 28.40
C PRO A 136 -49.00 -16.31 27.69
N SER A 137 -47.69 -16.44 27.43
CA SER A 137 -47.12 -17.73 27.02
C SER A 137 -45.76 -17.98 27.65
N SER A 138 -45.76 -19.02 28.48
CA SER A 138 -44.63 -19.63 29.15
C SER A 138 -43.75 -20.36 28.13
N GLY A 139 -42.46 -20.03 28.08
CA GLY A 139 -41.45 -20.73 27.27
C GLY A 139 -40.07 -20.65 27.92
N PRO A 140 -39.22 -21.68 27.79
CA PRO A 140 -38.09 -21.90 28.68
C PRO A 140 -36.95 -20.89 28.44
N SER A 141 -36.47 -20.32 29.54
CA SER A 141 -35.27 -19.49 29.60
C SER A 141 -34.05 -20.32 29.20
N SER A 142 -33.53 -20.06 28.00
CA SER A 142 -32.17 -20.43 27.57
C SER A 142 -31.50 -19.15 27.11
N GLY A 143 -31.11 -18.31 28.07
CA GLY A 143 -30.29 -17.13 27.78
C GLY A 143 -28.89 -17.55 27.38
N PRO A 144 -28.28 -16.95 26.33
CA PRO A 144 -26.84 -17.02 26.17
C PRO A 144 -26.22 -16.25 27.34
N SER A 145 -25.33 -16.92 28.07
CA SER A 145 -24.48 -16.28 29.07
C SER A 145 -23.62 -15.23 28.36
N SER A 146 -24.03 -13.97 28.47
CA SER A 146 -23.19 -12.80 28.17
C SER A 146 -22.04 -12.80 29.17
N GLY A 147 -20.99 -13.55 28.86
CA GLY A 147 -19.73 -13.48 29.58
C GLY A 147 -19.17 -12.06 29.47
N PRO A 148 -18.61 -11.48 30.55
CA PRO A 148 -18.06 -10.15 30.48
C PRO A 148 -16.83 -10.15 29.56
N SER A 149 -16.85 -9.27 28.56
CA SER A 149 -15.74 -9.00 27.67
C SER A 149 -14.66 -8.20 28.41
N PHE A 150 -14.01 -8.82 29.39
CA PHE A 150 -12.78 -8.30 29.99
C PHE A 150 -11.61 -8.69 29.10
N GLY A 151 -11.34 -7.86 28.08
CA GLY A 151 -10.02 -7.86 27.46
C GLY A 151 -8.96 -7.43 28.49
N PRO A 152 -7.77 -8.04 28.54
CA PRO A 152 -6.68 -7.52 29.35
C PRO A 152 -6.42 -6.06 28.96
N SER A 153 -6.28 -5.16 29.93
CA SER A 153 -5.88 -3.78 29.67
C SER A 153 -4.43 -3.77 29.18
N PHE A 154 -4.25 -3.72 27.87
CA PHE A 154 -2.95 -3.57 27.23
C PHE A 154 -2.67 -2.08 27.07
N GLY A 155 -2.01 -1.46 28.06
CA GLY A 155 -1.47 -0.12 27.85
C GLY A 155 -0.65 0.36 29.03
N PRO A 156 0.66 0.55 28.88
CA PRO A 156 1.31 1.67 29.54
C PRO A 156 0.96 2.92 28.73
N GLU A 157 0.43 3.95 29.38
CA GLU A 157 0.57 5.31 28.87
C GLU A 157 2.07 5.51 28.60
N GLY A 158 2.45 5.64 27.33
CA GLY A 158 3.85 5.46 26.90
C GLY A 158 4.81 6.37 27.68
N ASP A 159 5.97 5.84 28.08
CA ASP A 159 6.96 6.55 28.87
C ASP A 159 7.31 7.92 28.23
N PRO A 160 7.01 9.06 28.88
CA PRO A 160 7.36 10.39 28.36
C PRO A 160 8.86 10.54 28.08
N ARG A 161 9.72 9.84 28.82
CA ARG A 161 11.17 9.86 28.59
C ARG A 161 11.54 9.20 27.27
N ARG A 162 10.84 8.12 26.89
CA ARG A 162 11.04 7.44 25.62
C ARG A 162 10.66 8.33 24.43
N LEU A 163 9.52 9.02 24.53
CA LEU A 163 9.12 10.02 23.51
C LEU A 163 10.19 11.10 23.36
N HIS A 164 10.69 11.64 24.48
CA HIS A 164 11.75 12.67 24.45
C HIS A 164 13.03 12.16 23.79
N ALA A 165 13.50 10.96 24.16
CA ALA A 165 14.70 10.37 23.57
C ALA A 165 14.55 10.16 22.04
N LEU A 166 13.39 9.69 21.58
CA LEU A 166 13.13 9.50 20.14
C LEU A 166 13.07 10.84 19.39
N LEU A 167 12.48 11.88 20.00
CA LEU A 167 12.47 13.23 19.42
C LEU A 167 13.88 13.81 19.32
N GLU A 168 14.72 13.60 20.33
CA GLU A 168 16.12 14.04 20.32
C GLU A 168 16.91 13.38 19.17
N VAL A 169 16.76 12.07 18.98
CA VAL A 169 17.39 11.35 17.86
C VAL A 169 16.85 11.83 16.50
N ALA A 170 15.52 11.96 16.38
CA ALA A 170 14.85 12.35 15.14
C ALA A 170 15.13 13.80 14.71
N THR A 171 15.42 14.70 15.66
CA THR A 171 15.79 16.10 15.36
C THR A 171 17.31 16.31 15.30
N GLY A 172 18.11 15.36 15.80
CA GLY A 172 19.56 15.37 15.72
C GLY A 172 20.12 14.77 14.43
N ALA A 173 21.42 14.48 14.42
CA ALA A 173 22.12 13.84 13.28
C ALA A 173 22.19 12.30 13.40
N GLY A 174 21.71 11.71 14.50
CA GLY A 174 21.78 10.26 14.74
C GLY A 174 20.82 9.48 13.84
N ALA A 175 21.19 8.27 13.43
CA ALA A 175 20.30 7.40 12.65
C ALA A 175 19.04 7.05 13.43
N ILE A 176 17.89 7.03 12.76
CA ILE A 176 16.62 6.56 13.31
C ILE A 176 16.11 5.43 12.42
N THR A 177 15.80 4.30 13.03
CA THR A 177 15.34 3.10 12.33
C THR A 177 13.85 3.21 11.99
N GLY A 178 13.37 2.38 11.06
CA GLY A 178 11.93 2.32 10.74
C GLY A 178 11.05 1.98 11.96
N PRO A 179 11.43 1.01 12.83
CA PRO A 179 10.69 0.74 14.06
C PRO A 179 10.68 1.92 15.04
N GLU A 180 11.78 2.68 15.15
CA GLU A 180 11.82 3.87 16.01
C GLU A 180 10.95 5.00 15.48
N TRP A 181 10.86 5.18 14.15
CA TRP A 181 9.85 6.07 13.54
C TRP A 181 8.42 5.61 13.83
N ASP A 182 8.15 4.30 13.72
CA ASP A 182 6.83 3.74 14.04
C ASP A 182 6.46 4.02 15.50
N GLU A 183 7.39 3.76 16.43
CA GLU A 183 7.21 4.01 17.86
C GLU A 183 7.02 5.51 18.15
N LEU A 184 7.87 6.38 17.59
CA LEU A 184 7.78 7.83 17.77
C LEU A 184 6.41 8.36 17.33
N THR A 185 5.98 8.01 16.12
CA THR A 185 4.72 8.52 15.57
C THR A 185 3.49 7.89 16.22
N ASP A 186 3.58 6.67 16.75
CA ASP A 186 2.54 6.05 17.58
C ASP A 186 2.39 6.79 18.92
N LEU A 187 3.51 7.16 19.56
CA LEU A 187 3.52 7.97 20.79
C LEU A 187 2.99 9.39 20.56
N VAL A 188 3.31 10.01 19.42
CA VAL A 188 2.75 11.31 19.00
C VAL A 188 1.25 11.20 18.78
N ARG A 189 0.79 10.20 18.00
CA ARG A 189 -0.64 9.98 17.73
C ARG A 189 -1.47 9.79 19.00
N ALA A 190 -0.92 9.12 20.00
CA ALA A 190 -1.57 8.93 21.30
C ALA A 190 -1.74 10.24 22.10
N ARG A 191 -1.18 11.36 21.64
CA ARG A 191 -1.16 12.66 22.32
C ARG A 191 -1.60 13.78 21.37
N PRO A 192 -2.90 13.88 21.04
CA PRO A 192 -3.40 14.87 20.08
C PRO A 192 -3.21 16.34 20.50
N GLY A 193 -2.82 16.61 21.75
CA GLY A 193 -2.46 17.95 22.25
C GLY A 193 -0.95 18.14 22.46
N LEU A 194 -0.11 17.27 21.90
CA LEU A 194 1.35 17.42 21.95
C LEU A 194 1.77 18.63 21.11
N VAL A 195 2.40 19.60 21.77
CA VAL A 195 2.97 20.79 21.11
C VAL A 195 4.49 20.68 21.12
N LEU A 196 5.11 20.72 19.94
CA LEU A 196 6.56 20.86 19.81
C LEU A 196 6.93 22.33 19.67
N HIS A 197 7.84 22.80 20.52
CA HIS A 197 8.34 24.17 20.48
C HIS A 197 9.86 24.19 20.28
N PRO A 198 10.40 24.95 19.32
CA PRO A 198 9.66 25.82 18.38
C PRO A 198 8.85 25.02 17.32
N PRO A 199 7.80 25.60 16.71
CA PRO A 199 6.96 24.90 15.72
C PRO A 199 7.71 24.32 14.52
N ARG A 200 8.87 24.89 14.17
CA ARG A 200 9.77 24.36 13.13
C ARG A 200 10.19 22.90 13.36
N LEU A 201 10.15 22.40 14.60
CA LEU A 201 10.46 21.01 14.91
C LEU A 201 9.51 20.04 14.18
N TRP A 202 8.24 20.42 13.98
CA TRP A 202 7.32 19.61 13.16
C TRP A 202 7.76 19.55 11.70
N GLN A 203 8.19 20.68 11.15
CA GLN A 203 8.69 20.75 9.78
C GLN A 203 9.96 19.91 9.61
N GLU A 204 10.90 20.02 10.55
CA GLU A 204 12.14 19.25 10.56
C GLU A 204 11.87 17.75 10.63
N LEU A 205 10.98 17.30 11.52
CA LEU A 205 10.59 15.90 11.64
C LEU A 205 9.92 15.37 10.36
N SER A 206 8.94 16.10 9.82
CA SER A 206 8.24 15.70 8.60
C SER A 206 9.16 15.66 7.39
N GLN A 207 10.03 16.66 7.23
CA GLN A 207 10.99 16.70 6.12
C GLN A 207 11.98 15.55 6.23
N ARG A 208 12.53 15.31 7.42
CA ARG A 208 13.48 14.22 7.64
C ARG A 208 12.85 12.85 7.37
N LEU A 209 11.68 12.58 7.95
CA LEU A 209 10.97 11.32 7.74
C LEU A 209 10.68 11.08 6.25
N LEU A 210 10.28 12.12 5.53
CA LEU A 210 9.99 12.04 4.11
C LEU A 210 11.25 11.81 3.26
N THR A 211 12.37 12.47 3.58
CA THR A 211 13.67 12.21 2.94
C THR A 211 14.16 10.80 3.21
N GLU A 212 13.99 10.28 4.42
CA GLU A 212 14.35 8.89 4.72
C GLU A 212 13.40 7.89 4.05
N LEU A 213 12.10 8.20 3.98
CA LEU A 213 11.12 7.38 3.26
C LEU A 213 11.47 7.24 1.78
N ALA A 214 11.91 8.34 1.16
CA ALA A 214 12.24 8.40 -0.27
C ALA A 214 13.32 7.40 -0.71
N VAL A 215 14.16 6.95 0.22
CA VAL A 215 15.24 5.99 -0.04
C VAL A 215 15.15 4.72 0.80
N ALA A 216 14.05 4.55 1.55
CA ALA A 216 13.81 3.33 2.30
C ALA A 216 13.21 2.24 1.39
N GLU A 217 13.48 0.99 1.74
CA GLU A 217 12.98 -0.19 1.02
C GLU A 217 12.24 -1.14 1.96
N ASP A 218 11.48 -2.09 1.39
CA ASP A 218 10.80 -3.16 2.10
C ASP A 218 10.00 -2.72 3.35
N SER A 219 10.23 -3.38 4.48
CA SER A 219 9.55 -3.10 5.74
C SER A 219 9.89 -1.72 6.31
N ALA A 220 11.12 -1.25 6.07
CA ALA A 220 11.58 0.07 6.52
C ALA A 220 10.86 1.20 5.78
N TRP A 221 10.54 1.00 4.49
CA TRP A 221 9.68 1.89 3.71
C TRP A 221 8.27 1.91 4.29
N LEU A 222 7.66 0.75 4.50
CA LEU A 222 6.27 0.67 4.98
C LEU A 222 6.13 1.30 6.38
N GLN A 223 7.09 1.06 7.27
CA GLN A 223 7.12 1.68 8.61
C GLN A 223 7.18 3.20 8.53
N ARG A 224 8.00 3.76 7.65
CA ARG A 224 8.09 5.21 7.45
C ARG A 224 6.85 5.77 6.76
N GLN A 225 6.25 5.04 5.83
CA GLN A 225 5.01 5.44 5.17
C GLN A 225 3.86 5.53 6.18
N GLU A 226 3.69 4.52 7.04
CA GLU A 226 2.69 4.55 8.11
C GLU A 226 3.00 5.62 9.14
N SER A 227 4.28 5.82 9.47
CA SER A 227 4.70 6.91 10.37
C SER A 227 4.31 8.28 9.81
N MET A 228 4.55 8.52 8.52
CA MET A 228 4.19 9.77 7.86
C MET A 228 2.68 9.94 7.78
N SER A 229 1.94 8.85 7.51
CA SER A 229 0.47 8.83 7.55
C SER A 229 -0.08 9.24 8.92
N ARG A 230 0.55 8.82 10.02
CA ARG A 230 0.16 9.26 11.38
C ARG A 230 0.42 10.74 11.61
N LEU A 231 1.54 11.28 11.12
CA LEU A 231 1.81 12.73 11.22
C LEU A 231 0.80 13.55 10.40
N LEU A 232 0.45 13.10 9.20
CA LEU A 232 -0.57 13.74 8.34
C LEU A 232 -1.96 13.77 8.99
N GLY A 233 -2.27 12.78 9.83
CA GLY A 233 -3.50 12.72 10.61
C GLY A 233 -3.45 13.42 11.97
N HIS A 234 -2.30 13.91 12.42
CA HIS A 234 -2.17 14.57 13.72
C HIS A 234 -2.64 16.03 13.66
N PRO A 235 -3.44 16.53 14.62
CA PRO A 235 -4.00 17.89 14.58
C PRO A 235 -2.96 19.00 14.42
N ASP A 236 -1.87 18.94 15.19
CA ASP A 236 -0.83 19.98 15.18
C ASP A 236 0.30 19.72 14.16
N ALA A 237 0.50 18.47 13.72
CA ALA A 237 1.60 18.12 12.81
C ALA A 237 1.14 18.08 11.34
N GLY A 238 -0.16 17.87 11.10
CA GLY A 238 -0.70 17.59 9.77
C GLY A 238 -0.43 18.69 8.76
N ALA A 239 -0.58 19.97 9.14
CA ALA A 239 -0.28 21.09 8.24
C ALA A 239 1.20 21.12 7.83
N HIS A 240 2.12 20.87 8.77
CA HIS A 240 3.56 20.82 8.51
C HIS A 240 3.95 19.61 7.65
N ALA A 241 3.30 18.46 7.87
CA ALA A 241 3.50 17.26 7.08
C ALA A 241 2.99 17.42 5.63
N VAL A 242 1.81 18.05 5.44
CA VAL A 242 1.26 18.39 4.11
C VAL A 242 2.20 19.32 3.36
N ASP A 243 2.64 20.38 4.02
CA ASP A 243 3.58 21.37 3.50
C ASP A 243 4.93 20.74 3.11
N ALA A 244 5.44 19.80 3.91
CA ALA A 244 6.64 19.02 3.58
C ALA A 244 6.45 18.14 2.33
N CYS A 245 5.32 17.42 2.21
CA CYS A 245 5.00 16.63 1.03
C CYS A 245 4.88 17.50 -0.23
N ILE A 246 4.16 18.63 -0.16
CA ILE A 246 3.98 19.54 -1.30
C ILE A 246 5.33 20.11 -1.75
N ARG A 247 6.15 20.63 -0.83
CA ARG A 247 7.48 21.15 -1.16
C ARG A 247 8.35 20.12 -1.85
N LEU A 248 8.37 18.90 -1.33
CA LEU A 248 9.20 17.83 -1.91
C LEU A 248 8.70 17.42 -3.31
N ALA A 249 7.38 17.45 -3.54
CA ALA A 249 6.79 17.16 -4.84
C ALA A 249 6.97 18.29 -5.87
N GLU A 250 7.06 19.55 -5.42
CA GLU A 250 7.29 20.72 -6.28
C GLU A 250 8.79 20.93 -6.60
N ASP A 251 9.70 20.26 -5.89
CA ASP A 251 11.14 20.29 -6.17
C ASP A 251 11.48 19.49 -7.43
N THR A 252 11.66 20.20 -8.55
CA THR A 252 12.05 19.60 -9.83
C THR A 252 13.45 18.97 -9.84
N GLY A 253 14.27 19.26 -8.83
CA GLY A 253 15.56 18.59 -8.62
C GLY A 253 15.43 17.22 -7.93
N ASN A 254 14.27 16.92 -7.35
CA ASN A 254 14.00 15.68 -6.64
C ASN A 254 13.36 14.63 -7.57
N PRO A 255 13.98 13.45 -7.76
CA PRO A 255 13.41 12.39 -8.57
C PRO A 255 12.26 11.63 -7.90
N VAL A 256 11.99 11.87 -6.61
CA VAL A 256 11.00 11.14 -5.80
C VAL A 256 9.74 11.99 -5.60
N VAL A 257 8.87 12.01 -6.62
CA VAL A 257 7.64 12.81 -6.63
C VAL A 257 6.37 12.00 -6.33
N VAL A 258 6.39 10.68 -6.57
CA VAL A 258 5.19 9.84 -6.45
C VAL A 258 4.82 9.63 -4.99
N GLU A 259 5.79 9.32 -4.16
CA GLU A 259 5.68 9.02 -2.74
C GLU A 259 5.07 10.20 -1.96
N PRO A 260 5.63 11.43 -2.00
CA PRO A 260 5.06 12.57 -1.27
C PRO A 260 3.62 12.89 -1.71
N LEU A 261 3.30 12.76 -3.00
CA LEU A 261 1.95 13.00 -3.50
C LEU A 261 0.97 11.92 -3.07
N SER A 262 1.35 10.64 -3.20
CA SER A 262 0.49 9.51 -2.81
C SER A 262 0.13 9.55 -1.33
N LEU A 263 1.05 9.95 -0.45
CA LEU A 263 0.83 10.12 0.99
C LEU A 263 -0.27 11.13 1.35
N LEU A 264 -0.52 12.13 0.49
CA LEU A 264 -1.57 13.12 0.73
C LEU A 264 -2.96 12.48 0.76
N ASP A 265 -3.10 11.21 0.34
CA ASP A 265 -4.33 10.42 0.42
C ASP A 265 -4.94 10.35 1.83
N THR A 266 -4.09 10.40 2.86
CA THR A 266 -4.44 10.18 4.26
C THR A 266 -5.08 11.37 4.98
N THR A 267 -5.05 12.56 4.37
CA THR A 267 -5.52 13.80 5.01
C THR A 267 -6.63 14.49 4.23
N ALA A 268 -7.55 15.17 4.92
CA ALA A 268 -8.58 16.02 4.31
C ALA A 268 -8.14 17.50 4.23
N HIS A 269 -6.86 17.81 4.47
CA HIS A 269 -6.35 19.17 4.49
C HIS A 269 -6.62 19.91 3.16
N PRO A 270 -7.15 21.14 3.17
CA PRO A 270 -7.50 21.89 1.96
C PRO A 270 -6.32 22.08 0.98
N ASP A 271 -5.12 22.34 1.49
CA ASP A 271 -3.93 22.51 0.65
C ASP A 271 -3.53 21.22 -0.06
N ALA A 272 -3.66 20.07 0.61
CA ALA A 272 -3.42 18.78 0.00
C ALA A 272 -4.44 18.52 -1.13
N ASN A 273 -5.72 18.76 -0.88
CA ASN A 273 -6.77 18.59 -1.89
C ASN A 273 -6.56 19.52 -3.09
N SER A 274 -6.23 20.78 -2.83
CA SER A 274 -5.96 21.79 -3.84
C SER A 274 -4.75 21.44 -4.68
N HIS A 275 -3.67 20.96 -4.07
CA HIS A 275 -2.46 20.53 -4.78
C HIS A 275 -2.76 19.33 -5.68
N ILE A 276 -3.40 18.27 -5.18
CA ILE A 276 -3.78 17.09 -5.99
C ILE A 276 -4.66 17.47 -7.19
N ARG A 277 -5.65 18.36 -6.99
CA ARG A 277 -6.50 18.86 -8.07
C ARG A 277 -5.70 19.62 -9.13
N ARG A 278 -4.82 20.54 -8.71
CA ARG A 278 -3.95 21.29 -9.64
C ARG A 278 -3.05 20.34 -10.43
N THR A 279 -2.46 19.35 -9.78
CA THR A 279 -1.58 18.36 -10.44
C THR A 279 -2.34 17.51 -11.45
N ILE A 280 -3.56 17.05 -11.15
CA ILE A 280 -4.38 16.28 -12.10
C ILE A 280 -4.83 17.15 -13.28
N ALA A 281 -5.09 18.44 -13.06
CA ALA A 281 -5.47 19.37 -14.10
C ALA A 281 -4.29 19.80 -14.99
N ALA A 282 -3.07 19.80 -14.44
CA ALA A 282 -1.85 20.14 -15.16
C ALA A 282 -1.31 18.90 -15.90
N ALA A 283 -1.56 18.80 -17.21
CA ALA A 283 -1.05 17.70 -18.06
C ALA A 283 0.45 17.85 -18.38
N GLY A 284 1.31 17.88 -17.36
CA GLY A 284 2.73 18.17 -17.49
C GLY A 284 3.65 16.99 -17.18
N ASP A 285 3.80 16.67 -15.89
CA ASP A 285 4.71 15.62 -15.42
C ASP A 285 3.94 14.32 -15.14
N ASP A 286 4.20 13.28 -15.94
CA ASP A 286 3.60 11.96 -15.81
C ASP A 286 3.81 11.35 -14.41
N ARG A 287 4.94 11.62 -13.75
CA ARG A 287 5.24 11.05 -12.42
C ARG A 287 4.45 11.76 -11.34
N ALA A 288 4.39 13.10 -11.39
CA ALA A 288 3.53 13.88 -10.52
C ALA A 288 2.04 13.51 -10.73
N LEU A 289 1.61 13.37 -11.99
CA LEU A 289 0.25 12.96 -12.32
C LEU A 289 -0.06 11.55 -11.80
N TYR A 290 0.88 10.61 -11.90
CA TYR A 290 0.75 9.27 -11.34
C TYR A 290 0.51 9.32 -9.82
N GLY A 291 1.37 10.02 -9.07
CA GLY A 291 1.21 10.20 -7.62
C GLY A 291 -0.09 10.89 -7.24
N ALA A 292 -0.53 11.87 -8.03
CA ALA A 292 -1.78 12.58 -7.78
C ALA A 292 -3.02 11.71 -8.04
N LEU A 293 -3.01 10.89 -9.10
CA LEU A 293 -4.08 9.93 -9.38
C LEU A 293 -4.16 8.85 -8.30
N LEU A 294 -3.02 8.34 -7.80
CA LEU A 294 -2.99 7.42 -6.66
C LEU A 294 -3.72 8.01 -5.46
N ALA A 295 -3.32 9.23 -5.07
CA ALA A 295 -3.93 9.90 -3.93
C ALA A 295 -5.43 10.14 -4.13
N ALA A 296 -5.83 10.53 -5.34
CA ALA A 296 -7.22 10.81 -5.67
C ALA A 296 -8.12 9.58 -5.53
N VAL A 297 -7.70 8.39 -5.99
CA VAL A 297 -8.50 7.15 -5.87
C VAL A 297 -8.99 6.95 -4.45
N ARG A 298 -8.09 7.11 -3.47
CA ARG A 298 -8.44 6.91 -2.08
C ARG A 298 -9.18 8.10 -1.49
N LYS A 299 -8.71 9.34 -1.70
CA LYS A 299 -9.39 10.54 -1.19
C LYS A 299 -10.87 10.57 -1.55
N ILE A 300 -11.22 10.08 -2.74
CA ILE A 300 -12.63 9.91 -3.15
C ILE A 300 -13.34 8.87 -2.28
N LYS A 301 -12.77 7.66 -2.14
CA LYS A 301 -13.34 6.57 -1.32
C LYS A 301 -13.56 6.96 0.15
N VAL A 302 -12.67 7.77 0.72
CA VAL A 302 -12.78 8.25 2.11
C VAL A 302 -13.41 9.64 2.24
N ARG A 303 -13.97 10.18 1.14
CA ARG A 303 -14.72 11.46 1.10
C ARG A 303 -13.93 12.67 1.60
N HIS A 304 -12.64 12.73 1.28
CA HIS A 304 -11.79 13.89 1.59
C HIS A 304 -12.07 15.10 0.68
N PHE A 305 -12.63 14.88 -0.50
CA PHE A 305 -13.02 15.95 -1.43
C PHE A 305 -14.47 16.38 -1.23
N SER A 306 -14.72 17.67 -1.33
CA SER A 306 -16.07 18.24 -1.43
C SER A 306 -16.73 17.91 -2.78
N PRO A 307 -18.06 18.02 -2.90
CA PRO A 307 -18.76 17.75 -4.16
C PRO A 307 -18.26 18.57 -5.36
N GLY A 308 -17.91 19.85 -5.15
CA GLY A 308 -17.35 20.70 -6.20
C GLY A 308 -15.98 20.21 -6.68
N GLU A 309 -15.13 19.80 -5.73
CA GLU A 309 -13.82 19.21 -6.02
C GLU A 309 -13.91 17.89 -6.80
N LEU A 310 -14.87 17.03 -6.45
CA LEU A 310 -15.15 15.79 -7.21
C LEU A 310 -15.56 16.09 -8.66
N GLY A 311 -16.35 17.14 -8.89
CA GLY A 311 -16.73 17.59 -10.22
C GLY A 311 -15.53 18.03 -11.06
N ASP A 312 -14.61 18.77 -10.46
CA ASP A 312 -13.38 19.23 -11.13
C ASP A 312 -12.46 18.06 -11.50
N ILE A 313 -12.23 17.13 -10.56
CA ILE A 313 -11.44 15.92 -10.81
C ILE A 313 -12.08 15.08 -11.92
N GLY A 314 -13.40 14.93 -11.89
CA GLY A 314 -14.14 14.20 -12.93
C GLY A 314 -13.92 14.78 -14.32
N ARG A 315 -13.92 16.11 -14.47
CA ARG A 315 -13.64 16.78 -15.74
C ARG A 315 -12.21 16.54 -16.21
N SER A 316 -11.22 16.71 -15.33
CA SER A 316 -9.81 16.48 -15.69
C SER A 316 -9.55 15.02 -16.07
N VAL A 317 -10.08 14.06 -15.31
CA VAL A 317 -9.92 12.62 -15.60
C VAL A 317 -10.61 12.22 -16.91
N ALA A 318 -11.79 12.77 -17.20
CA ALA A 318 -12.44 12.55 -18.49
C ALA A 318 -11.59 13.08 -19.65
N GLY A 319 -10.95 14.25 -19.48
CA GLY A 319 -9.98 14.80 -20.42
C GLY A 319 -8.78 13.86 -20.65
N LEU A 320 -8.16 13.38 -19.58
CA LEU A 320 -7.04 12.43 -19.64
C LEU A 320 -7.43 11.14 -20.37
N LEU A 321 -8.60 10.56 -20.06
CA LEU A 321 -9.05 9.34 -20.70
C LEU A 321 -9.39 9.52 -22.18
N GLY A 322 -9.82 10.73 -22.58
CA GLY A 322 -10.06 11.13 -23.95
C GLY A 322 -8.79 11.38 -24.77
N ASP A 323 -7.64 11.62 -24.11
CA ASP A 323 -6.36 11.79 -24.78
C ASP A 323 -5.81 10.44 -25.28
N PRO A 324 -5.63 10.24 -26.60
CA PRO A 324 -5.01 9.03 -27.13
C PRO A 324 -3.53 8.90 -26.76
N GLY A 325 -2.86 10.00 -26.41
CA GLY A 325 -1.45 10.06 -26.01
C GLY A 325 -1.20 9.71 -24.54
N LEU A 326 -2.24 9.55 -23.72
CA LEU A 326 -2.07 9.21 -22.30
C LEU A 326 -1.29 7.91 -22.15
N SER A 327 -0.20 7.97 -21.37
CA SER A 327 0.72 6.86 -21.20
C SER A 327 0.03 5.60 -20.65
N ALA A 328 0.56 4.43 -21.05
CA ALA A 328 0.01 3.14 -20.65
C ALA A 328 0.03 2.92 -19.12
N THR A 329 0.92 3.62 -18.41
CA THR A 329 1.02 3.58 -16.94
C THR A 329 -0.05 4.43 -16.26
N LEU A 330 -0.41 5.58 -16.84
CA LEU A 330 -1.39 6.51 -16.25
C LEU A 330 -2.84 6.09 -16.51
N ARG A 331 -3.12 5.52 -17.68
CA ARG A 331 -4.49 5.16 -18.08
C ARG A 331 -5.21 4.25 -17.08
N PRO A 332 -4.61 3.16 -16.56
CA PRO A 332 -5.26 2.31 -15.54
C PRO A 332 -5.63 3.08 -14.26
N LEU A 333 -4.77 4.00 -13.81
CA LEU A 333 -5.05 4.84 -12.63
C LEU A 333 -6.18 5.83 -12.90
N ALA A 334 -6.17 6.51 -14.05
CA ALA A 334 -7.24 7.43 -14.43
C ALA A 334 -8.60 6.71 -14.48
N LEU A 335 -8.63 5.47 -14.99
CA LEU A 335 -9.82 4.62 -14.96
C LEU A 335 -10.27 4.29 -13.54
N GLN A 336 -9.34 4.03 -12.62
CA GLN A 336 -9.67 3.78 -11.21
C GLN A 336 -10.25 5.00 -10.51
N VAL A 337 -9.70 6.19 -10.76
CA VAL A 337 -10.28 7.44 -10.26
C VAL A 337 -11.70 7.59 -10.80
N GLY A 338 -11.91 7.32 -12.10
CA GLY A 338 -13.23 7.30 -12.72
C GLY A 338 -14.21 6.32 -12.08
N ARG A 339 -13.76 5.09 -11.77
CA ARG A 339 -14.56 4.08 -11.04
C ARG A 339 -14.92 4.58 -9.64
N ALA A 340 -13.95 5.13 -8.89
CA ALA A 340 -14.17 5.65 -7.55
C ALA A 340 -15.20 6.79 -7.53
N LEU A 341 -15.10 7.74 -8.47
CA LEU A 341 -16.09 8.81 -8.64
C LEU A 341 -17.49 8.26 -8.91
N THR A 342 -17.58 7.24 -9.79
CA THR A 342 -18.86 6.63 -10.15
C THR A 342 -19.52 5.95 -8.94
N SER A 343 -18.73 5.19 -8.18
CA SER A 343 -19.19 4.52 -6.97
C SER A 343 -19.64 5.51 -5.89
N GLU A 344 -18.88 6.58 -5.67
CA GLU A 344 -19.20 7.58 -4.63
C GLU A 344 -20.47 8.37 -4.97
N ALA A 345 -20.64 8.80 -6.22
CA ALA A 345 -21.86 9.49 -6.62
C ALA A 345 -23.10 8.60 -6.53
N ALA A 346 -22.98 7.30 -6.87
CA ALA A 346 -24.06 6.33 -6.66
C ALA A 346 -24.41 6.17 -5.16
N ALA A 347 -23.41 6.15 -4.28
CA ALA A 347 -23.60 6.03 -2.84
C ALA A 347 -24.18 7.30 -2.20
N SER A 348 -23.82 8.48 -2.70
CA SER A 348 -24.20 9.77 -2.13
C SER A 348 -25.44 10.41 -2.80
N GLY A 349 -26.03 9.75 -3.80
CA GLY A 349 -27.20 10.27 -4.54
C GLY A 349 -26.89 11.55 -5.31
N LEU A 350 -25.62 11.87 -5.51
CA LEU A 350 -25.18 13.02 -6.29
C LEU A 350 -25.44 12.72 -7.77
N ALA A 351 -26.00 13.69 -8.50
CA ALA A 351 -26.02 13.59 -9.95
C ALA A 351 -24.57 13.48 -10.43
N LEU A 352 -24.24 12.34 -11.05
CA LEU A 352 -22.98 12.16 -11.76
C LEU A 352 -22.89 13.32 -12.77
N PRO A 353 -21.82 14.13 -12.75
CA PRO A 353 -21.56 15.07 -13.83
C PRO A 353 -21.65 14.32 -15.17
N ALA A 354 -22.07 14.96 -16.26
CA ALA A 354 -22.20 14.33 -17.58
C ALA A 354 -20.92 13.59 -18.01
N GLU A 355 -19.79 14.05 -17.51
CA GLU A 355 -18.44 13.51 -17.64
C GLU A 355 -18.26 12.16 -16.93
N ALA A 356 -18.85 11.94 -15.76
CA ALA A 356 -18.78 10.66 -15.07
C ALA A 356 -19.64 9.58 -15.75
N ALA A 357 -20.71 9.97 -16.45
CA ALA A 357 -21.43 9.07 -17.37
C ALA A 357 -20.58 8.71 -18.61
N ALA A 358 -19.74 9.64 -19.11
CA ALA A 358 -18.79 9.35 -20.19
C ALA A 358 -17.69 8.38 -19.74
N ILE A 359 -17.15 8.57 -18.52
CA ILE A 359 -16.23 7.64 -17.87
C ILE A 359 -16.90 6.25 -17.74
N GLY A 360 -18.15 6.17 -17.28
CA GLY A 360 -18.90 4.91 -17.19
C GLY A 360 -19.04 4.17 -18.53
N ARG A 361 -19.23 4.90 -19.64
CA ARG A 361 -19.24 4.31 -20.99
C ARG A 361 -17.88 3.78 -21.42
N ILE A 362 -16.80 4.53 -21.16
CA ILE A 362 -15.42 4.08 -21.44
C ILE A 362 -15.11 2.79 -20.67
N LEU A 363 -15.46 2.75 -19.38
CA LEU A 363 -15.26 1.58 -18.53
C LEU A 363 -16.03 0.35 -19.02
N THR A 364 -17.28 0.55 -19.46
CA THR A 364 -18.12 -0.52 -20.00
C THR A 364 -17.57 -1.07 -21.32
N ALA A 365 -17.09 -0.19 -22.21
CA ALA A 365 -16.49 -0.58 -23.49
C ALA A 365 -15.18 -1.37 -23.30
N GLN A 366 -14.35 -0.99 -22.33
CA GLN A 366 -13.12 -1.72 -22.00
C GLN A 366 -13.40 -3.11 -21.41
N ALA A 367 -14.36 -3.23 -20.49
CA ALA A 367 -14.75 -4.52 -19.94
C ALA A 367 -15.23 -5.51 -21.03
N ALA A 368 -15.86 -5.00 -22.10
CA ALA A 368 -16.24 -5.79 -23.26
C ALA A 368 -15.04 -6.18 -24.15
N ALA A 369 -14.06 -5.28 -24.30
CA ALA A 369 -12.87 -5.48 -25.12
C ALA A 369 -11.85 -6.44 -24.50
N SER A 370 -11.76 -6.54 -23.17
CA SER A 370 -10.85 -7.47 -22.46
C SER A 370 -11.21 -8.97 -22.62
N GLY A 371 -12.22 -9.30 -23.43
CA GLY A 371 -12.30 -10.54 -24.21
C GLY A 371 -12.23 -11.88 -23.45
N ARG A 372 -13.42 -12.45 -23.17
CA ARG A 372 -13.64 -13.81 -22.63
C ARG A 372 -12.94 -14.95 -23.40
N ALA A 373 -12.56 -14.74 -24.67
CA ALA A 373 -11.95 -15.76 -25.52
C ALA A 373 -10.46 -16.01 -25.24
N SER A 374 -9.68 -14.96 -24.90
CA SER A 374 -8.25 -15.09 -24.58
C SER A 374 -8.03 -15.77 -23.22
N GLN A 375 -8.85 -15.41 -22.22
CA GLN A 375 -8.78 -15.98 -20.88
C GLN A 375 -9.15 -17.48 -20.83
N ALA A 376 -10.09 -17.94 -21.68
CA ALA A 376 -10.51 -19.34 -21.71
C ALA A 376 -9.45 -20.30 -22.28
N ALA A 377 -8.65 -19.84 -23.25
CA ALA A 377 -7.55 -20.63 -23.83
C ALA A 377 -6.37 -20.73 -22.85
N ALA A 378 -5.99 -19.61 -22.21
CA ALA A 378 -4.97 -19.58 -21.17
C ALA A 378 -5.36 -20.41 -19.95
N GLY A 379 -6.64 -20.35 -19.52
CA GLY A 379 -7.17 -21.16 -18.43
C GLY A 379 -7.00 -22.67 -18.67
N ARG A 380 -7.37 -23.18 -19.86
CA ARG A 380 -7.24 -24.62 -20.19
C ARG A 380 -5.79 -25.13 -20.16
N ALA A 381 -4.84 -24.33 -20.63
CA ALA A 381 -3.42 -24.70 -20.59
C ALA A 381 -2.90 -24.80 -19.14
N LEU A 382 -3.33 -23.88 -18.27
CA LEU A 382 -2.97 -23.88 -16.85
C LEU A 382 -3.66 -25.01 -16.07
N THR A 383 -4.89 -25.39 -16.43
CA THR A 383 -5.56 -26.56 -15.84
C THR A 383 -4.79 -27.85 -16.13
N GLY A 384 -4.31 -28.06 -17.37
CA GLY A 384 -3.50 -29.24 -17.69
C GLY A 384 -2.17 -29.30 -16.93
N GLU A 385 -1.59 -28.15 -16.59
CA GLU A 385 -0.40 -28.05 -15.74
C GLU A 385 -0.72 -28.37 -14.27
N ALA A 386 -1.88 -27.93 -13.77
CA ALA A 386 -2.37 -28.29 -12.43
C ALA A 386 -2.57 -29.80 -12.29
N ASP A 387 -3.19 -30.43 -13.29
CA ASP A 387 -3.42 -31.88 -13.33
C ASP A 387 -2.09 -32.65 -13.34
N ALA A 388 -1.09 -32.18 -14.10
CA ALA A 388 0.24 -32.77 -14.14
C ALA A 388 1.01 -32.68 -12.81
N LEU A 389 0.72 -31.66 -12.00
CA LEU A 389 1.29 -31.48 -10.66
C LEU A 389 0.51 -32.21 -9.57
N GLY A 390 -0.55 -32.96 -9.91
CA GLY A 390 -1.42 -33.64 -8.94
C GLY A 390 -2.20 -32.67 -8.05
N LEU A 391 -2.31 -31.41 -8.47
CA LEU A 391 -3.06 -30.38 -7.76
C LEU A 391 -4.53 -30.54 -8.15
N ALA A 392 -5.29 -31.25 -7.30
CA ALA A 392 -6.74 -31.30 -7.44
C ALA A 392 -7.30 -29.88 -7.25
N LEU A 393 -7.47 -29.13 -8.34
CA LEU A 393 -8.26 -27.90 -8.34
C LEU A 393 -9.67 -28.30 -7.90
N PRO A 394 -10.19 -27.78 -6.77
CA PRO A 394 -11.50 -28.21 -6.29
C PRO A 394 -12.56 -27.98 -7.36
N ALA A 395 -13.27 -29.04 -7.75
CA ALA A 395 -14.46 -28.94 -8.59
C ALA A 395 -15.64 -28.25 -7.87
N GLU A 396 -15.53 -27.99 -6.57
CA GLU A 396 -16.62 -27.43 -5.78
C GLU A 396 -16.15 -26.37 -4.78
N ALA A 397 -16.60 -25.13 -4.99
CA ALA A 397 -16.88 -24.17 -3.94
C ALA A 397 -18.11 -23.38 -4.37
N GLY A 398 -19.23 -23.61 -3.69
CA GLY A 398 -20.54 -23.07 -4.04
C GLY A 398 -20.52 -21.55 -4.27
N ARG A 399 -21.31 -21.14 -5.29
CA ARG A 399 -21.64 -19.76 -5.71
C ARG A 399 -20.75 -19.08 -6.76
N ALA A 400 -19.83 -19.78 -7.42
CA ALA A 400 -19.63 -19.46 -8.84
C ALA A 400 -20.86 -20.03 -9.59
N PRO A 401 -21.52 -19.31 -10.51
CA PRO A 401 -22.57 -19.90 -11.32
C PRO A 401 -22.01 -21.18 -11.96
N ALA A 402 -22.70 -22.30 -11.78
CA ALA A 402 -22.28 -23.61 -12.27
C ALA A 402 -21.91 -23.48 -13.77
N GLY A 403 -20.65 -23.72 -14.11
CA GLY A 403 -20.15 -23.68 -15.50
C GLY A 403 -19.13 -22.59 -15.85
N TRP A 404 -18.63 -21.78 -14.90
CA TRP A 404 -17.51 -20.86 -15.17
C TRP A 404 -16.18 -21.40 -14.60
N PRO A 405 -15.20 -21.74 -15.45
CA PRO A 405 -13.86 -22.08 -14.97
C PRO A 405 -13.20 -20.86 -14.30
N PRO A 406 -12.30 -21.07 -13.33
CA PRO A 406 -11.49 -19.98 -12.78
C PRO A 406 -10.79 -19.21 -13.90
N SER A 407 -10.60 -17.91 -13.71
CA SER A 407 -9.86 -17.10 -14.68
C SER A 407 -8.42 -17.63 -14.83
N ALA A 408 -7.76 -17.32 -15.96
CA ALA A 408 -6.36 -17.69 -16.14
C ALA A 408 -5.45 -17.10 -15.05
N ALA A 409 -5.73 -15.86 -14.62
CA ALA A 409 -5.07 -15.18 -13.50
C ALA A 409 -5.27 -15.95 -12.18
N GLU A 410 -6.50 -16.31 -11.85
CA GLU A 410 -6.82 -17.07 -10.63
C GLU A 410 -6.15 -18.46 -10.63
N THR A 411 -6.15 -19.14 -11.78
CA THR A 411 -5.49 -20.45 -11.92
C THR A 411 -3.98 -20.32 -11.76
N LYS A 412 -3.35 -19.31 -12.40
CA LYS A 412 -1.92 -19.00 -12.26
C LYS A 412 -1.55 -18.74 -10.80
N ALA A 413 -2.33 -17.92 -10.09
CA ALA A 413 -2.08 -17.60 -8.69
C ALA A 413 -2.19 -18.83 -7.77
N ARG A 414 -3.17 -19.71 -8.01
CA ARG A 414 -3.30 -20.99 -7.27
C ARG A 414 -2.13 -21.92 -7.53
N LEU A 415 -1.67 -22.03 -8.77
CA LEU A 415 -0.49 -22.85 -9.10
C LEU A 415 0.77 -22.35 -8.38
N ILE A 416 0.99 -21.05 -8.38
CA ILE A 416 2.11 -20.42 -7.66
C ILE A 416 2.00 -20.70 -6.15
N ALA A 417 0.82 -20.46 -5.56
CA ALA A 417 0.59 -20.70 -4.13
C ALA A 417 0.77 -22.17 -3.74
N ALA A 418 0.23 -23.10 -4.53
CA ALA A 418 0.36 -24.53 -4.30
C ALA A 418 1.83 -24.99 -4.38
N ARG A 419 2.58 -24.51 -5.38
CA ARG A 419 4.02 -24.78 -5.51
C ARG A 419 4.80 -24.25 -4.31
N ALA A 420 4.52 -23.01 -3.89
CA ALA A 420 5.15 -22.41 -2.72
C ALA A 420 4.85 -23.19 -1.42
N CYS A 421 3.59 -23.54 -1.17
CA CYS A 421 3.18 -24.35 -0.02
C CYS A 421 3.83 -25.75 -0.05
N SER A 422 3.93 -26.38 -1.22
CA SER A 422 4.58 -27.68 -1.37
C SER A 422 6.07 -27.61 -1.07
N GLN A 423 6.77 -26.56 -1.49
CA GLN A 423 8.19 -26.34 -1.20
C GLN A 423 8.43 -26.07 0.29
N ALA A 424 7.48 -25.42 0.97
CA ALA A 424 7.57 -25.07 2.39
C ALA A 424 6.88 -26.09 3.34
N ALA A 425 6.37 -27.21 2.83
CA ALA A 425 5.66 -28.24 3.59
C ALA A 425 4.47 -27.72 4.43
N VAL A 426 3.63 -26.84 3.84
CA VAL A 426 2.50 -26.20 4.52
C VAL A 426 1.16 -26.85 4.16
N ASP A 427 0.25 -26.96 5.14
CA ASP A 427 -1.12 -27.46 4.93
C ASP A 427 -1.97 -26.59 3.97
N ARG A 428 -2.91 -27.23 3.26
CA ARG A 428 -3.83 -26.60 2.28
C ARG A 428 -4.65 -25.39 2.75
N PRO A 429 -5.13 -25.25 4.00
CA PRO A 429 -5.89 -24.06 4.41
C PRO A 429 -5.11 -22.74 4.34
N ALA A 430 -3.77 -22.77 4.27
CA ALA A 430 -2.94 -21.60 4.03
C ALA A 430 -2.90 -21.19 2.54
N GLU A 431 -3.22 -22.12 1.64
CA GLU A 431 -3.12 -21.98 0.18
C GLU A 431 -4.13 -21.00 -0.39
N VAL A 432 -5.35 -20.95 0.15
CA VAL A 432 -6.43 -20.09 -0.38
C VAL A 432 -6.10 -18.61 -0.24
N THR A 433 -5.84 -18.14 0.98
CA THR A 433 -5.49 -16.73 1.22
C THR A 433 -4.16 -16.38 0.54
N LEU A 434 -3.21 -17.32 0.48
CA LEU A 434 -1.97 -17.11 -0.26
C LEU A 434 -2.24 -16.91 -1.76
N ALA A 435 -3.07 -17.75 -2.38
CA ALA A 435 -3.43 -17.62 -3.79
C ALA A 435 -4.14 -16.29 -4.08
N GLU A 436 -5.01 -15.84 -3.17
CA GLU A 436 -5.63 -14.51 -3.27
C GLU A 436 -4.59 -13.40 -3.19
N LEU A 437 -3.68 -13.42 -2.22
CA LEU A 437 -2.62 -12.41 -2.09
C LEU A 437 -1.67 -12.41 -3.30
N VAL A 438 -1.30 -13.58 -3.82
CA VAL A 438 -0.48 -13.72 -5.02
C VAL A 438 -1.20 -13.17 -6.24
N GLY A 439 -2.47 -13.54 -6.44
CA GLY A 439 -3.28 -13.04 -7.55
C GLY A 439 -3.47 -11.52 -7.48
N GLU A 440 -3.72 -10.98 -6.28
CA GLU A 440 -3.79 -9.54 -6.08
C GLU A 440 -2.47 -8.84 -6.32
N SER A 441 -1.34 -9.43 -5.93
CA SER A 441 -0.01 -8.85 -6.17
C SER A 441 0.33 -8.75 -7.66
N LEU A 442 -0.05 -9.77 -8.44
CA LEU A 442 0.25 -9.85 -9.86
C LEU A 442 -0.76 -9.10 -10.73
N ASP A 443 -2.05 -9.22 -10.43
CA ASP A 443 -3.10 -8.92 -11.40
C ASP A 443 -4.11 -7.86 -10.90
N SER A 444 -3.99 -7.35 -9.67
CA SER A 444 -4.87 -6.27 -9.22
C SER A 444 -4.63 -5.01 -10.03
N ASP A 445 -5.69 -4.38 -10.53
CA ASP A 445 -5.59 -3.05 -11.14
C ASP A 445 -5.05 -2.04 -10.11
N ASN A 446 -5.43 -2.19 -8.83
CA ASN A 446 -5.11 -1.24 -7.77
C ASN A 446 -3.65 -1.41 -7.29
N PRO A 447 -2.75 -0.43 -7.55
CA PRO A 447 -1.33 -0.50 -7.16
C PRO A 447 -1.11 -0.66 -5.66
N ASP A 448 -1.90 0.01 -4.82
CA ASP A 448 -1.76 -0.11 -3.36
C ASP A 448 -2.11 -1.52 -2.88
N GLN A 449 -3.11 -2.14 -3.51
CA GLN A 449 -3.49 -3.51 -3.21
C GLN A 449 -2.41 -4.49 -3.69
N ARG A 450 -1.81 -4.26 -4.87
CA ARG A 450 -0.69 -5.08 -5.34
C ARG A 450 0.47 -5.05 -4.34
N LEU A 451 0.86 -3.84 -3.93
CA LEU A 451 1.96 -3.61 -3.00
C LEU A 451 1.67 -4.23 -1.63
N LEU A 452 0.50 -3.93 -1.04
CA LEU A 452 0.13 -4.45 0.27
C LEU A 452 0.06 -5.99 0.26
N SER A 453 -0.54 -6.59 -0.77
CA SER A 453 -0.63 -8.06 -0.86
C SER A 453 0.73 -8.72 -1.02
N ALA A 454 1.66 -8.12 -1.79
CA ALA A 454 3.04 -8.59 -1.85
C ALA A 454 3.74 -8.48 -0.49
N MET A 455 3.59 -7.37 0.22
CA MET A 455 4.19 -7.18 1.55
C MET A 455 3.64 -8.14 2.61
N PHE A 456 2.36 -8.53 2.52
CA PHE A 456 1.79 -9.59 3.36
C PHE A 456 2.50 -10.93 3.16
N VAL A 457 2.83 -11.29 1.91
CA VAL A 457 3.60 -12.50 1.62
C VAL A 457 5.05 -12.33 2.06
N ALA A 458 5.66 -11.17 1.81
CA ALA A 458 7.04 -10.85 2.20
C ALA A 458 7.28 -10.97 3.71
N ALA A 459 6.28 -10.65 4.53
CA ALA A 459 6.33 -10.77 5.99
C ALA A 459 6.08 -12.20 6.50
N THR A 460 6.20 -13.22 5.65
CA THR A 460 6.07 -14.63 6.04
C THR A 460 7.27 -15.45 5.56
N PRO A 461 7.52 -16.63 6.16
CA PRO A 461 8.50 -17.58 5.62
C PRO A 461 8.18 -18.12 4.21
N LEU A 462 7.00 -17.82 3.67
CA LEU A 462 6.62 -18.18 2.29
C LEU A 462 7.17 -17.22 1.24
N ARG A 463 7.83 -16.12 1.64
CA ARG A 463 8.45 -15.13 0.74
C ARG A 463 9.30 -15.77 -0.35
N GLU A 464 10.34 -16.54 0.01
CA GLU A 464 11.26 -17.14 -0.97
C GLU A 464 10.59 -18.22 -1.82
N PRO A 465 9.79 -19.16 -1.27
CA PRO A 465 9.04 -20.13 -2.09
C PRO A 465 8.11 -19.48 -3.12
N VAL A 466 7.41 -18.40 -2.74
CA VAL A 466 6.53 -17.67 -3.67
C VAL A 466 7.36 -16.94 -4.74
N ALA A 467 8.43 -16.25 -4.34
CA ALA A 467 9.31 -15.57 -5.29
C ALA A 467 9.92 -16.54 -6.30
N ALA A 468 10.42 -17.69 -5.84
CA ALA A 468 10.93 -18.75 -6.71
C ALA A 468 9.86 -19.27 -7.69
N ALA A 469 8.64 -19.54 -7.21
CA ALA A 469 7.55 -20.00 -8.04
C ALA A 469 7.11 -18.97 -9.10
N ILE A 470 7.10 -17.66 -8.77
CA ILE A 470 6.85 -16.58 -9.73
C ILE A 470 7.98 -16.52 -10.76
N LEU A 471 9.23 -16.54 -10.33
CA LEU A 471 10.39 -16.46 -11.21
C LEU A 471 10.45 -17.63 -12.20
N ASP A 472 10.26 -18.86 -11.71
CA ASP A 472 10.21 -20.07 -12.54
C ASP A 472 9.17 -19.94 -13.65
N ARG A 473 8.01 -19.35 -13.30
CA ARG A 473 6.94 -19.13 -14.27
C ARG A 473 7.32 -18.08 -15.31
N VAL A 474 7.85 -16.94 -14.88
CA VAL A 474 8.29 -15.87 -15.79
C VAL A 474 9.35 -16.38 -16.76
N VAL A 475 10.34 -17.13 -16.26
CA VAL A 475 11.41 -17.72 -17.09
C VAL A 475 10.82 -18.73 -18.08
N ALA A 476 9.87 -19.56 -17.67
CA ALA A 476 9.21 -20.51 -18.55
C ALA A 476 8.40 -19.80 -19.66
N ASP A 477 7.66 -18.74 -19.32
CA ASP A 477 6.86 -17.99 -20.29
C ASP A 477 7.75 -17.21 -21.27
N LEU A 478 8.86 -16.61 -20.80
CA LEU A 478 9.87 -15.96 -21.66
C LEU A 478 10.50 -16.95 -22.65
N ARG A 479 10.92 -18.14 -22.19
CA ARG A 479 11.47 -19.20 -23.06
C ARG A 479 10.45 -19.71 -24.07
N GLY A 480 9.20 -19.82 -23.65
CA GLY A 480 8.08 -20.23 -24.49
C GLY A 480 7.55 -19.14 -25.43
N ARG A 481 8.12 -17.91 -25.39
CA ARG A 481 7.63 -16.72 -26.10
C ARG A 481 6.13 -16.46 -25.86
N ARG A 482 5.65 -16.76 -24.65
CA ARG A 482 4.27 -16.51 -24.23
C ARG A 482 4.15 -15.07 -23.78
N ASP A 483 2.97 -14.50 -23.98
CA ASP A 483 2.65 -13.18 -23.45
C ASP A 483 2.74 -13.23 -21.92
N THR A 484 3.71 -12.50 -21.37
CA THR A 484 3.99 -12.46 -19.93
C THR A 484 3.88 -11.01 -19.51
N ASP A 485 3.10 -10.74 -18.47
CA ASP A 485 3.17 -9.45 -17.79
C ASP A 485 4.44 -9.37 -16.95
N LEU A 486 5.56 -9.15 -17.63
CA LEU A 486 6.89 -9.09 -17.04
C LEU A 486 7.02 -7.92 -16.07
N ASP A 487 6.36 -6.78 -16.36
CA ASP A 487 6.37 -5.61 -15.48
C ASP A 487 5.69 -5.94 -14.15
N ALA A 488 4.47 -6.50 -14.18
CA ALA A 488 3.77 -6.92 -12.96
C ALA A 488 4.55 -7.99 -12.17
N ALA A 489 5.15 -8.95 -12.85
CA ALA A 489 5.91 -10.01 -12.20
C ALA A 489 7.20 -9.50 -11.55
N LEU A 490 8.00 -8.69 -12.26
CA LEU A 490 9.22 -8.09 -11.69
C LEU A 490 8.90 -7.17 -10.52
N ARG A 491 7.86 -6.34 -10.63
CA ARG A 491 7.38 -5.50 -9.52
C ARG A 491 6.96 -6.34 -8.32
N THR A 492 6.24 -7.45 -8.54
CA THR A 492 5.83 -8.35 -7.45
C THR A 492 7.05 -8.97 -6.77
N LEU A 493 8.01 -9.50 -7.53
CA LEU A 493 9.25 -10.08 -7.01
C LEU A 493 10.08 -9.07 -6.21
N THR A 494 10.14 -7.84 -6.71
CA THR A 494 10.74 -6.68 -6.04
C THR A 494 10.02 -6.36 -4.72
N ASN A 495 8.68 -6.24 -4.72
CA ASN A 495 7.90 -5.98 -3.50
C ASN A 495 7.91 -7.14 -2.49
N LEU A 496 8.24 -8.35 -2.95
CA LEU A 496 8.48 -9.49 -2.07
C LEU A 496 9.81 -9.34 -1.32
N GLY A 497 10.71 -8.43 -1.69
CA GLY A 497 12.01 -8.26 -1.06
C GLY A 497 12.92 -9.49 -1.25
N SER A 498 12.80 -10.17 -2.39
CA SER A 498 13.62 -11.33 -2.74
C SER A 498 14.68 -10.95 -3.78
N GLU A 499 15.86 -11.56 -3.72
CA GLU A 499 16.96 -11.33 -4.66
C GLU A 499 16.96 -12.32 -5.83
N VAL A 500 16.05 -13.31 -5.84
CA VAL A 500 16.07 -14.44 -6.78
C VAL A 500 16.01 -14.01 -8.25
N HIS A 501 15.39 -12.86 -8.55
CA HIS A 501 15.22 -12.35 -9.92
C HIS A 501 16.34 -11.42 -10.37
N ARG A 502 17.29 -11.08 -9.50
CA ARG A 502 18.42 -10.19 -9.82
C ARG A 502 19.25 -10.69 -11.02
N PRO A 503 19.54 -12.00 -11.19
CA PRO A 503 20.19 -12.51 -12.40
C PRO A 503 19.37 -12.28 -13.67
N LEU A 504 18.04 -12.45 -13.61
CA LEU A 504 17.15 -12.22 -14.75
C LEU A 504 17.12 -10.73 -15.13
N ILE A 505 17.08 -9.81 -14.16
CA ILE A 505 17.17 -8.37 -14.40
C ILE A 505 18.47 -8.02 -15.15
N ALA A 506 19.61 -8.53 -14.68
CA ALA A 506 20.90 -8.29 -15.36
C ALA A 506 20.91 -8.88 -16.78
N GLN A 507 20.32 -10.06 -16.97
CA GLN A 507 20.18 -10.67 -18.29
C GLN A 507 19.37 -9.77 -19.24
N ILE A 508 18.17 -9.33 -18.81
CA ILE A 508 17.30 -8.44 -19.60
C ILE A 508 18.02 -7.14 -19.97
N LEU A 509 18.77 -6.56 -19.04
CA LEU A 509 19.47 -5.29 -19.25
C LEU A 509 20.76 -5.41 -20.07
N THR A 510 21.27 -6.61 -20.33
CA THR A 510 22.55 -6.79 -21.04
C THR A 510 22.44 -7.56 -22.35
N GLU A 511 21.47 -8.46 -22.49
CA GLU A 511 21.30 -9.29 -23.68
C GLU A 511 20.40 -8.62 -24.72
N ARG A 512 20.75 -8.75 -26.00
CA ARG A 512 20.06 -8.06 -27.11
C ARG A 512 18.68 -8.62 -27.45
N GLU A 513 18.35 -9.83 -26.99
CA GLU A 513 17.10 -10.51 -27.31
C GLU A 513 15.86 -9.89 -26.64
N PHE A 514 16.06 -9.12 -25.56
CA PHE A 514 14.99 -8.44 -24.86
C PHE A 514 14.66 -7.08 -25.49
N GLY A 515 13.38 -6.84 -25.73
CA GLY A 515 12.85 -5.57 -26.23
C GLY A 515 12.80 -4.47 -25.17
N ASP A 516 12.58 -3.23 -25.60
CA ASP A 516 12.73 -2.05 -24.75
C ASP A 516 11.75 -2.00 -23.58
N ARG A 517 10.53 -2.54 -23.75
CA ARG A 517 9.57 -2.66 -22.63
C ARG A 517 10.08 -3.55 -21.50
N ALA A 518 10.72 -4.68 -21.84
CA ALA A 518 11.31 -5.56 -20.84
C ALA A 518 12.49 -4.89 -20.14
N ARG A 519 13.34 -4.17 -20.88
CA ARG A 519 14.45 -3.38 -20.32
C ARG A 519 13.97 -2.28 -19.40
N TYR A 520 12.90 -1.57 -19.78
CA TYR A 520 12.28 -0.56 -18.94
C TYR A 520 11.77 -1.16 -17.63
N ALA A 521 11.01 -2.26 -17.68
CA ALA A 521 10.54 -2.95 -16.48
C ALA A 521 11.71 -3.42 -15.59
N ALA A 522 12.75 -4.00 -16.19
CA ALA A 522 13.94 -4.44 -15.47
C ALA A 522 14.71 -3.27 -14.84
N ALA A 523 14.90 -2.16 -15.57
CA ALA A 523 15.59 -0.97 -15.07
C ALA A 523 14.89 -0.39 -13.85
N TRP A 524 13.56 -0.30 -13.86
CA TRP A 524 12.77 0.18 -12.71
C TRP A 524 12.56 -0.85 -11.61
N ALA A 525 12.84 -2.13 -11.85
CA ALA A 525 12.87 -3.15 -10.81
C ALA A 525 14.19 -3.15 -10.02
N THR A 526 15.29 -2.69 -10.64
CA THR A 526 16.61 -2.65 -9.99
C THR A 526 16.66 -1.90 -8.66
N PRO A 527 16.06 -0.70 -8.49
CA PRO A 527 16.28 0.12 -7.31
C PRO A 527 15.61 -0.42 -6.05
N HIS A 528 14.75 -1.42 -6.19
CA HIS A 528 13.94 -1.97 -5.12
C HIS A 528 14.13 -3.49 -5.01
N CYS A 529 15.00 -4.08 -5.83
CA CYS A 529 15.30 -5.50 -5.79
C CYS A 529 16.23 -5.74 -4.60
N ALA A 530 15.95 -6.73 -3.75
CA ALA A 530 16.83 -7.03 -2.63
C ALA A 530 18.26 -7.43 -3.09
N GLY A 531 19.24 -7.17 -2.23
CA GLY A 531 20.67 -7.40 -2.51
C GLY A 531 21.36 -6.20 -3.16
N ALA A 532 22.53 -6.40 -3.76
CA ALA A 532 23.24 -5.37 -4.52
C ALA A 532 23.97 -5.98 -5.73
N PHE A 533 24.00 -5.28 -6.86
CA PHE A 533 24.85 -5.66 -7.98
C PHE A 533 26.27 -5.17 -7.67
N PRO A 534 27.29 -5.97 -7.98
CA PRO A 534 28.66 -5.51 -7.84
C PRO A 534 28.94 -4.39 -8.86
N GLU A 535 29.82 -3.44 -8.52
CA GLU A 535 30.15 -2.28 -9.38
C GLU A 535 30.49 -2.67 -10.84
N PRO A 536 31.22 -3.77 -11.13
CA PRO A 536 31.47 -4.20 -12.51
C PRO A 536 30.20 -4.58 -13.28
N ALA A 537 29.20 -5.17 -12.62
CA ALA A 537 27.93 -5.50 -13.26
C ALA A 537 27.16 -4.22 -13.63
N TRP A 538 27.10 -3.25 -12.71
CA TRP A 538 26.52 -1.94 -12.98
C TRP A 538 27.22 -1.20 -14.12
N SER A 539 28.56 -1.18 -14.09
CA SER A 539 29.37 -0.57 -15.15
C SER A 539 29.04 -1.15 -16.53
N ARG A 540 28.86 -2.48 -16.61
CA ARG A 540 28.48 -3.18 -17.84
C ARG A 540 27.06 -2.83 -18.30
N ILE A 541 26.08 -2.86 -17.39
CA ILE A 541 24.68 -2.50 -17.67
C ILE A 541 24.62 -1.08 -18.22
N LEU A 542 25.22 -0.12 -17.50
CA LEU A 542 25.23 1.29 -17.87
C LEU A 542 25.87 1.51 -19.24
N ALA A 543 27.03 0.90 -19.51
CA ALA A 543 27.72 1.03 -20.79
C ALA A 543 26.88 0.51 -21.98
N ILE A 544 26.21 -0.64 -21.81
CA ILE A 544 25.37 -1.23 -22.85
C ILE A 544 24.16 -0.34 -23.15
N GLN A 545 23.45 0.11 -22.11
CA GLN A 545 22.23 0.91 -22.27
C GLN A 545 22.55 2.33 -22.77
N LEU A 546 23.64 2.93 -22.31
CA LEU A 546 24.08 4.24 -22.82
C LEU A 546 24.44 4.15 -24.30
N ALA A 547 25.17 3.11 -24.71
CA ALA A 547 25.49 2.90 -26.12
C ALA A 547 24.24 2.63 -26.98
N ALA A 548 23.22 1.96 -26.44
CA ALA A 548 21.95 1.75 -27.13
C ALA A 548 21.19 3.06 -27.35
N TRP A 549 21.03 3.85 -26.29
CA TRP A 549 20.38 5.15 -26.37
C TRP A 549 21.14 6.14 -27.27
N GLN A 550 22.47 6.17 -27.24
CA GLN A 550 23.27 7.02 -28.13
C GLN A 550 23.06 6.69 -29.62
N ARG A 551 22.76 5.43 -29.97
CA ARG A 551 22.45 5.06 -31.35
C ARG A 551 21.04 5.49 -31.77
N CYS A 552 20.10 5.51 -30.84
CA CYS A 552 18.72 5.89 -31.08
C CYS A 552 18.19 6.69 -29.87
N PRO A 553 18.49 8.00 -29.79
CA PRO A 553 18.05 8.80 -28.66
C PRO A 553 16.53 8.95 -28.67
N ASP A 554 15.87 8.30 -27.72
CA ASP A 554 14.43 8.34 -27.55
C ASP A 554 14.04 8.53 -26.08
N GLY A 555 12.73 8.71 -25.84
CA GLY A 555 12.20 8.91 -24.49
C GLY A 555 12.31 7.65 -23.62
N LEU A 556 12.16 6.46 -24.20
CA LEU A 556 12.16 5.21 -23.44
C LEU A 556 13.57 4.82 -22.96
N GLY A 557 14.58 4.95 -23.83
CA GLY A 557 15.98 4.72 -23.46
C GLY A 557 16.49 5.73 -22.43
N ARG A 558 15.97 6.96 -22.46
CA ARG A 558 16.21 7.96 -21.42
C ARG A 558 15.65 7.51 -20.06
N GLU A 559 14.42 7.01 -20.01
CA GLU A 559 13.83 6.47 -18.77
C GLU A 559 14.54 5.21 -18.28
N ILE A 560 15.02 4.34 -19.18
CA ILE A 560 15.83 3.17 -18.83
C ILE A 560 17.12 3.62 -18.11
N LEU A 561 17.83 4.60 -18.66
CA LEU A 561 19.06 5.14 -18.05
C LEU A 561 18.79 5.85 -16.73
N HIS A 562 17.64 6.51 -16.60
CA HIS A 562 17.18 7.08 -15.34
C HIS A 562 16.97 6.00 -14.28
N GLY A 563 16.18 4.96 -14.57
CA GLY A 563 15.95 3.84 -13.66
C GLY A 563 17.25 3.13 -13.24
N ILE A 564 18.18 2.90 -14.18
CA ILE A 564 19.52 2.35 -13.89
C ILE A 564 20.31 3.25 -12.96
N THR A 565 20.30 4.57 -13.20
CA THR A 565 21.02 5.52 -12.33
C THR A 565 20.45 5.51 -10.92
N TYR A 566 19.13 5.40 -10.79
CA TYR A 566 18.48 5.26 -9.51
C TYR A 566 18.92 3.98 -8.79
N GLY A 567 18.94 2.84 -9.50
CA GLY A 567 19.42 1.56 -8.96
C GLY A 567 20.91 1.55 -8.55
N ILE A 568 21.77 2.25 -9.28
CA ILE A 568 23.19 2.46 -8.89
C ILE A 568 23.25 3.19 -7.53
N GLY A 569 22.35 4.13 -7.30
CA GLY A 569 22.27 4.90 -6.07
C GLY A 569 21.76 4.11 -4.89
N THR A 570 20.71 3.32 -5.06
CA THR A 570 20.16 2.48 -3.98
C THR A 570 21.16 1.39 -3.57
N ASP A 571 21.89 0.81 -4.54
CA ASP A 571 23.03 -0.10 -4.27
C ASP A 571 24.30 0.63 -3.74
N SER A 572 24.23 1.94 -3.49
CA SER A 572 25.29 2.77 -2.87
C SER A 572 26.61 2.90 -3.66
N HIS A 573 26.60 2.78 -4.98
CA HIS A 573 27.81 2.89 -5.83
C HIS A 573 28.18 4.34 -6.15
N ARG A 574 28.65 5.10 -5.15
CA ARG A 574 28.96 6.54 -5.27
C ARG A 574 29.94 6.89 -6.39
N THR A 575 30.96 6.06 -6.63
CA THR A 575 31.92 6.27 -7.73
C THR A 575 31.22 6.28 -9.10
N LEU A 576 30.25 5.38 -9.31
CA LEU A 576 29.46 5.35 -10.54
C LEU A 576 28.52 6.55 -10.64
N LEU A 577 27.90 6.98 -9.53
CA LEU A 577 27.08 8.19 -9.53
C LEU A 577 27.87 9.44 -9.93
N HIS A 578 29.11 9.60 -9.43
CA HIS A 578 29.99 10.68 -9.87
C HIS A 578 30.25 10.62 -11.39
N ARG A 579 30.53 9.43 -11.94
CA ARG A 579 30.70 9.24 -13.39
C ARG A 579 29.44 9.59 -14.17
N VAL A 580 28.26 9.14 -13.71
CA VAL A 580 26.98 9.47 -14.38
C VAL A 580 26.75 10.97 -14.39
N ARG A 581 26.94 11.65 -13.25
CA ARG A 581 26.77 13.10 -13.12
C ARG A 581 27.69 13.88 -14.06
N GLU A 582 28.92 13.44 -14.23
CA GLU A 582 29.97 14.14 -14.98
C GLU A 582 29.99 13.81 -16.49
N ASP A 583 29.41 12.68 -16.91
CA ASP A 583 29.36 12.29 -18.31
C ASP A 583 28.32 13.12 -19.09
N ALA A 584 28.81 14.03 -19.94
CA ALA A 584 27.98 14.90 -20.77
C ALA A 584 27.09 14.15 -21.78
N ARG A 585 27.35 12.86 -22.01
CA ARG A 585 26.56 12.01 -22.90
C ARG A 585 25.37 11.38 -22.19
N MET A 586 25.30 11.44 -20.86
CA MET A 586 24.14 10.94 -20.11
C MET A 586 22.94 11.90 -20.26
N PRO A 587 21.70 11.38 -20.28
CA PRO A 587 20.52 12.24 -20.24
C PRO A 587 20.48 13.12 -19.00
N GLN A 588 19.88 14.31 -19.11
CA GLN A 588 19.85 15.29 -18.03
C GLN A 588 19.22 14.73 -16.75
N GLU A 589 18.13 13.98 -16.90
CA GLU A 589 17.35 13.37 -15.82
C GLU A 589 18.22 12.41 -15.01
N ALA A 590 19.01 11.55 -15.67
CA ALA A 590 19.96 10.67 -15.01
C ALA A 590 21.03 11.46 -14.23
N ARG A 591 21.58 12.54 -14.81
CA ARG A 591 22.58 13.38 -14.13
C ARG A 591 22.02 14.11 -12.90
N THR A 592 20.78 14.61 -13.01
CA THR A 592 20.05 15.23 -11.89
C THR A 592 19.84 14.21 -10.78
N THR A 593 19.34 13.02 -11.10
CA THR A 593 19.13 11.93 -10.14
C THR A 593 20.43 11.49 -9.46
N ALA A 594 21.52 11.36 -10.21
CA ALA A 594 22.84 11.08 -9.61
C ALA A 594 23.32 12.19 -8.66
N SER A 595 23.07 13.46 -9.01
CA SER A 595 23.43 14.60 -8.15
C SER A 595 22.64 14.58 -6.85
N TRP A 596 21.33 14.34 -6.92
CA TRP A 596 20.46 14.22 -5.76
C TRP A 596 20.89 13.07 -4.84
N LEU A 597 21.09 11.87 -5.38
CA LEU A 597 21.55 10.69 -4.63
C LEU A 597 22.90 10.91 -3.93
N LEU A 598 23.81 11.68 -4.55
CA LEU A 598 25.10 12.02 -3.93
C LEU A 598 24.95 12.96 -2.73
N THR A 599 23.87 13.75 -2.65
CA THR A 599 23.57 14.64 -1.51
C THR A 599 22.82 13.93 -0.38
N THR A 600 22.18 12.79 -0.66
CA THR A 600 21.47 12.00 0.35
C THR A 600 22.44 11.39 1.37
N PRO A 601 22.20 11.53 2.69
CA PRO A 601 23.07 10.98 3.72
C PRO A 601 23.25 9.46 3.61
N ALA A 602 24.50 8.99 3.61
CA ALA A 602 24.84 7.56 3.49
C ALA A 602 24.27 6.68 4.62
N VAL A 603 23.90 7.29 5.76
CA VAL A 603 23.38 6.62 6.96
C VAL A 603 22.05 5.90 6.69
N ILE A 604 21.33 6.25 5.63
CA ILE A 604 20.00 5.70 5.35
C ILE A 604 20.08 4.27 4.77
N HIS A 605 21.20 3.87 4.16
CA HIS A 605 21.35 2.54 3.53
C HIS A 605 21.73 1.42 4.51
N ALA A 606 22.12 1.74 5.75
CA ALA A 606 22.69 0.76 6.69
C ALA A 606 21.66 0.14 7.66
N GLY A 607 20.37 0.50 7.55
CA GLY A 607 19.35 0.18 8.55
C GLY A 607 18.23 -0.76 8.09
N GLY A 608 18.43 -1.50 6.99
CA GLY A 608 17.54 -2.58 6.55
C GLY A 608 17.71 -3.87 7.34
#